data_AF-A0A9P6NRX3-F1
#
_entry.id   AF-A0A9P6NRX3-F1
#
_cell.length_a   1.000
_cell.length_b   1.000
_cell.length_c   1.000
_cell.angle_alpha   90.00
_cell.angle_beta   90.00
_cell.angle_gamma   90.00
#
_symmetry.space_group_name_H-M   'P 1'
#
loop_
_entity.id
_entity.type
_entity.pdbx_description
1 polymer ?
#
loop_
_entity_poly.entity_id
_entity_poly.type
_entity_poly.pdbx_seq_one_letter_code
_entity_poly.pdbx_strand_id
1 'polypeptide(L)'
;MHELDLIDMQGQCSKCNLKFCTCMPQAVQLIHHGYFFGFPSLPQTAFKIPLVQFHHVLWLTSSISIQGFLDGLTQFLTCHSYTPLTP
;
A
#
# COMPACT_ATOMS: atom_id res chain seq x y z
N MET A 1 -1.25 14.90 12.26
CA MET A 1 -1.76 13.63 11.68
C MET A 1 -1.57 13.70 10.18
N HIS A 2 -1.10 12.63 9.55
CA HIS A 2 -1.12 12.47 8.10
C HIS A 2 -2.05 11.30 7.80
N GLU A 3 -3.05 11.53 6.95
CA GLU A 3 -3.93 10.46 6.48
C GLU A 3 -3.22 9.68 5.39
N LEU A 4 -3.13 8.36 5.57
CA LEU A 4 -2.51 7.44 4.63
C LEU A 4 -3.49 6.33 4.29
N ASP A 5 -3.54 5.98 3.02
CA ASP A 5 -4.16 4.77 2.52
C ASP A 5 -3.15 3.63 2.64
N LEU A 6 -3.41 2.73 3.59
CA LEU A 6 -2.58 1.57 3.87
C LEU A 6 -3.17 0.36 3.15
N ILE A 7 -2.41 -0.21 2.22
CA ILE A 7 -2.84 -1.34 1.39
C ILE A 7 -2.09 -2.61 1.80
N ASP A 8 -2.83 -3.69 2.03
CA ASP A 8 -2.34 -5.03 2.33
C ASP A 8 -3.13 -6.10 1.56
N MET A 9 -2.64 -7.33 1.51
CA MET A 9 -3.35 -8.50 0.99
C MET A 9 -4.63 -8.81 1.77
N GLN A 10 -4.69 -8.47 3.06
CA GLN A 10 -5.84 -8.76 3.93
C GLN A 10 -6.93 -7.67 3.89
N GLY A 11 -6.63 -6.50 3.31
CA GLY A 11 -7.54 -5.37 3.36
C GLY A 11 -6.87 -4.04 3.02
N GLN A 12 -7.70 -3.02 2.83
CA GLN A 12 -7.28 -1.63 2.71
C GLN A 12 -7.79 -0.83 3.92
N CYS A 13 -6.95 0.03 4.48
CA CYS A 13 -7.36 1.04 5.44
C CYS A 13 -7.18 2.42 4.82
N SER A 14 -8.30 3.03 4.43
CA SER A 14 -8.29 4.42 3.98
C SER A 14 -8.24 5.36 5.18
N LYS A 15 -7.45 6.44 5.07
CA LYS A 15 -7.30 7.48 6.12
C LYS A 15 -6.79 6.94 7.47
N CYS A 16 -5.93 5.95 7.43
CA CYS A 16 -5.29 5.41 8.61
C CYS A 16 -4.33 6.46 9.22
N ASN A 17 -4.45 6.69 10.53
CA ASN A 17 -3.66 7.70 11.24
C ASN A 17 -2.38 7.09 11.81
N LEU A 18 -1.26 7.31 11.12
CA LEU A 18 0.07 6.99 11.63
C LEU A 18 0.66 8.17 12.39
N LYS A 19 1.24 7.89 13.56
CA LYS A 19 1.95 8.89 14.37
C LYS A 19 3.36 9.03 13.83
N PHE A 20 3.62 10.13 13.13
CA PHE A 20 4.96 10.50 12.70
C PHE A 20 5.65 11.37 13.75
N CYS A 21 6.91 11.04 14.03
CA CYS A 21 7.86 11.87 14.76
C CYS A 21 8.52 12.88 13.82
N THR A 22 9.02 14.00 14.35
CA THR A 22 9.88 14.94 13.60
C THR A 22 11.35 14.52 13.59
N CYS A 23 11.72 13.51 14.39
CA CYS A 23 13.09 13.03 14.59
C CYS A 23 13.68 12.25 13.40
N MET A 24 12.84 11.74 12.50
CA MET A 24 13.26 10.94 11.35
C MET A 24 12.44 11.30 10.11
N PRO A 25 12.95 11.08 8.88
CA PRO A 25 12.15 11.23 7.67
C PRO A 25 10.93 10.30 7.68
N GLN A 26 9.79 10.76 7.15
CA GLN A 26 8.54 9.97 7.11
C GLN A 26 8.73 8.63 6.40
N ALA A 27 9.56 8.57 5.34
CA ALA A 27 9.90 7.33 4.63
C ALA A 27 10.52 6.27 5.53
N VAL A 28 11.46 6.67 6.38
CA VAL A 28 12.13 5.75 7.31
C VAL A 28 11.15 5.25 8.36
N GLN A 29 10.31 6.14 8.88
CA GLN A 29 9.29 5.76 9.86
C GLN A 29 8.24 4.83 9.27
N LEU A 30 7.82 5.04 8.03
CA LEU A 30 6.85 4.18 7.36
C LEU A 30 7.41 2.77 7.12
N ILE A 31 8.69 2.68 6.70
CA ILE A 31 9.41 1.41 6.58
C ILE A 31 9.50 0.70 7.93
N HIS A 32 9.77 1.43 9.02
CA HIS A 32 9.75 0.88 10.38
C HIS A 32 8.37 0.28 10.75
N HIS A 33 7.27 0.86 10.25
CA HIS A 33 5.92 0.31 10.42
C HIS A 33 5.61 -0.86 9.46
N GLY A 34 6.56 -1.27 8.61
CA GLY A 34 6.39 -2.37 7.66
C GLY A 34 5.71 -1.96 6.35
N TYR A 35 5.71 -0.68 6.02
CA TYR A 35 5.08 -0.13 4.83
C TYR A 35 6.08 0.57 3.90
N PHE A 36 5.83 0.50 2.60
CA PHE A 36 6.61 1.11 1.54
C PHE A 36 5.81 2.22 0.87
N PHE A 37 6.45 3.35 0.56
CA PHE A 37 5.79 4.47 -0.12
C PHE A 37 5.47 4.12 -1.57
N GLY A 38 4.20 4.26 -1.96
CA GLY A 38 3.75 4.00 -3.33
C GLY A 38 4.21 5.06 -4.33
N PHE A 39 4.25 6.32 -3.91
CA PHE A 39 4.61 7.44 -4.78
C PHE A 39 5.45 8.50 -4.04
N PRO A 40 6.47 9.07 -4.70
CA PRO A 40 7.36 10.07 -4.09
C PRO A 40 6.74 11.47 -3.99
N SER A 41 5.71 11.78 -4.79
CA SER A 41 5.13 13.12 -4.90
C SER A 41 4.06 13.42 -3.85
N LEU A 42 3.25 12.44 -3.47
CA LEU A 42 2.30 12.56 -2.37
C LEU A 42 2.30 11.26 -1.54
N PRO A 43 2.62 11.32 -0.24
CA PRO A 43 2.49 10.21 0.68
C PRO A 43 1.00 10.04 1.02
N GLN A 44 0.17 9.67 0.04
CA GLN A 44 -1.21 9.29 0.27
C GLN A 44 -1.36 7.77 0.32
N THR A 45 -0.51 7.01 -0.38
CA THR A 45 -0.65 5.55 -0.45
C THR A 45 0.63 4.85 -0.02
N ALA A 46 0.46 3.87 0.87
CA ALA A 46 1.52 3.04 1.39
C ALA A 46 1.14 1.56 1.31
N PHE A 47 2.04 0.73 0.79
CA PHE A 47 1.84 -0.70 0.62
C PHE A 47 2.57 -1.47 1.70
N LYS A 48 1.98 -2.51 2.28
CA LYS A 48 2.74 -3.41 3.16
C LYS A 48 3.93 -4.00 2.40
N ILE A 49 5.10 -4.05 3.03
CA ILE A 49 6.32 -4.60 2.42
C ILE A 49 6.11 -6.04 1.91
N PRO A 50 5.46 -6.96 2.66
CA PRO A 50 5.14 -8.30 2.16
C PRO A 50 4.31 -8.32 0.87
N LEU A 51 3.39 -7.37 0.69
CA LEU A 51 2.58 -7.26 -0.53
C LEU A 51 3.46 -6.89 -1.75
N VAL A 52 4.40 -5.96 -1.56
CA VAL A 52 5.36 -5.57 -2.60
C VAL A 52 6.29 -6.74 -2.93
N GLN A 53 6.76 -7.48 -1.92
CA GLN A 53 7.59 -8.68 -2.11
C GLN A 53 6.81 -9.78 -2.86
N PHE A 54 5.53 -9.96 -2.56
CA PHE A 54 4.67 -10.91 -3.25
C PHE A 54 4.51 -10.54 -4.74
N HIS A 55 4.24 -9.27 -5.05
CA HIS A 55 4.24 -8.79 -6.43
C HIS A 55 5.56 -9.08 -7.14
N HIS A 56 6.71 -8.83 -6.49
CA HIS A 56 8.02 -9.10 -7.09
C HIS A 56 8.21 -10.58 -7.46
N VAL A 57 7.78 -11.51 -6.59
CA VAL A 57 7.83 -12.95 -6.90
C VAL A 57 6.90 -13.31 -8.06
N LEU A 58 5.69 -12.73 -8.10
CA LEU A 58 4.77 -12.95 -9.23
C LEU A 58 5.35 -12.40 -10.53
N TRP A 59 5.92 -11.19 -10.51
CA TRP A 59 6.54 -10.60 -11.69
C TRP A 59 7.66 -11.50 -12.24
N LEU A 60 8.52 -12.04 -11.37
CA LEU A 60 9.58 -12.97 -11.78
C LEU A 60 9.07 -14.30 -12.34
N THR A 61 7.93 -14.80 -11.86
CA THR A 61 7.43 -16.14 -12.20
C THR A 61 6.39 -16.16 -13.34
N SER A 62 5.63 -15.08 -13.51
CA SER A 62 4.51 -15.01 -14.45
C SER A 62 4.52 -13.77 -15.36
N SER A 63 5.54 -12.90 -15.25
CA SER A 63 5.63 -11.65 -16.03
C SER A 63 4.41 -10.72 -15.86
N ILE A 64 3.73 -10.78 -14.71
CA ILE A 64 2.61 -9.89 -14.41
C ILE A 64 3.07 -8.42 -14.41
N SER A 65 2.32 -7.55 -15.07
CA SER A 65 2.60 -6.11 -15.01
C SER A 65 2.17 -5.54 -13.66
N ILE A 66 2.84 -4.47 -13.21
CA ILE A 66 2.46 -3.79 -11.97
C ILE A 66 1.00 -3.31 -12.03
N GLN A 67 0.55 -2.83 -13.19
CA GLN A 67 -0.84 -2.41 -13.39
C GLN A 67 -1.80 -3.60 -13.25
N GLY A 68 -1.52 -4.73 -13.90
CA GLY A 68 -2.39 -5.91 -13.80
C GLY A 68 -2.46 -6.47 -12.38
N PHE A 69 -1.36 -6.41 -11.64
CA PHE A 69 -1.36 -6.75 -10.22
C PHE A 69 -2.20 -5.77 -9.38
N LEU A 70 -2.07 -4.47 -9.59
CA LEU A 70 -2.85 -3.45 -8.87
C LEU A 70 -4.35 -3.54 -9.19
N ASP A 71 -4.72 -3.80 -10.44
CA ASP A 71 -6.11 -3.99 -10.86
C ASP A 71 -6.72 -5.22 -10.18
N GLY A 72 -6.01 -6.35 -10.23
CA GLY A 72 -6.44 -7.59 -9.58
C GLY A 72 -6.53 -7.44 -8.06
N LEU A 73 -5.56 -6.77 -7.44
CA LEU A 73 -5.57 -6.48 -6.01
C LEU A 73 -6.75 -5.57 -5.63
N THR A 74 -7.01 -4.51 -6.40
CA THR A 74 -8.13 -3.59 -6.15
C THR A 74 -9.47 -4.30 -6.28
N GLN A 75 -9.63 -5.15 -7.30
CA GLN A 75 -10.83 -5.97 -7.46
C GLN A 75 -11.01 -6.94 -6.29
N PHE A 76 -9.93 -7.64 -5.91
CA PHE A 76 -9.92 -8.54 -4.75
C PHE A 76 -10.34 -7.80 -3.47
N LEU A 77 -9.71 -6.66 -3.20
CA LEU A 77 -10.00 -5.85 -2.01
C LEU A 77 -11.43 -5.30 -2.04
N THR A 78 -11.92 -4.84 -3.18
CA THR A 78 -13.31 -4.36 -3.31
C THR A 78 -14.33 -5.48 -3.05
N CYS A 79 -14.04 -6.72 -3.44
CA CYS A 79 -14.88 -7.86 -3.08
C CYS A 79 -14.86 -8.19 -1.58
N HIS A 80 -13.75 -7.90 -0.88
CA HIS A 80 -13.57 -8.23 0.54
C HIS A 80 -13.90 -7.06 1.49
N SER A 81 -13.85 -5.82 1.01
CA SER A 81 -14.17 -4.61 1.77
C SER A 81 -15.45 -3.99 1.23
N TYR A 82 -16.51 -3.96 2.05
CA TYR A 82 -17.79 -3.30 1.76
C TYR A 82 -17.69 -1.75 1.61
N THR A 83 -16.50 -1.19 1.48
CA THR A 83 -16.25 0.26 1.35
C THR A 83 -15.50 0.53 0.05
N PRO A 84 -16.19 1.01 -0.99
CA PRO A 84 -15.55 1.34 -2.26
C PRO A 84 -14.60 2.53 -2.07
N LEU A 85 -13.42 2.44 -2.68
CA LEU A 85 -12.55 3.61 -2.86
C LEU A 85 -13.29 4.54 -3.82
N THR A 86 -13.73 5.70 -3.32
CA THR A 86 -14.32 6.73 -4.18
C THR A 86 -13.25 7.32 -5.09
N PRO A 87 -13.59 7.60 -6.36
CA PRO A 87 -12.67 8.20 -7.34
C PRO A 87 -12.23 9.62 -6.98
#